data_AF-A0A925TTU4-F1
#
_entry.id   AF-A0A925TTU4-F1
#
_cell.length_a   1.000
_cell.length_b   1.000
_cell.length_c   1.000
_cell.angle_alpha   90.00
_cell.angle_beta   90.00
_cell.angle_gamma   90.00
#
_symmetry.space_group_name_H-M   'P 1'
#
loop_
_entity.id
_entity.type
_entity.pdbx_description
1 polymer ?
#
loop_
_entity_poly.entity_id
_entity_poly.type
_entity_poly.pdbx_seq_one_letter_code
_entity_poly.pdbx_strand_id
1 'polypeptide(L)' 'NLSFSTFGAGGAGGDKLRSPQGVCYVSGALYVADTGNNRIVKFVIYSDIQ' A
#
# COMPACT_ATOMS: atom_id res chain seq x y z
N ASN A 1 -16.79 -12.51 11.57
CA ASN A 1 -16.00 -12.82 10.35
C ASN A 1 -15.08 -11.66 10.06
N LEU A 2 -13.79 -11.92 9.82
CA LEU A 2 -12.82 -10.91 9.39
C LEU A 2 -12.81 -10.88 7.85
N SER A 3 -12.80 -9.68 7.27
CA SER A 3 -12.58 -9.47 5.83
C SER A 3 -11.14 -9.02 5.61
N PHE A 4 -10.50 -9.49 4.54
CA PHE A 4 -9.14 -9.15 4.18
C PHE A 4 -9.10 -8.65 2.73
N SER A 5 -8.30 -7.61 2.49
CA SER A 5 -8.05 -7.06 1.16
C SER A 5 -6.55 -7.10 0.86
N THR A 6 -6.19 -7.24 -0.42
CA THR A 6 -4.80 -7.23 -0.89
C THR A 6 -4.60 -6.09 -1.90
N PHE A 7 -3.41 -5.52 -1.93
CA PHE A 7 -3.00 -4.42 -2.81
C PHE A 7 -1.48 -4.49 -3.02
N GLY A 8 -0.94 -3.72 -3.98
CA GLY A 8 0.51 -3.62 -4.16
C GLY A 8 1.14 -4.75 -4.95
N ALA A 9 0.57 -5.12 -6.10
CA ALA A 9 1.13 -6.18 -6.96
C ALA A 9 2.58 -5.87 -7.40
N GLY A 10 3.36 -6.90 -7.72
CA GLY A 10 4.75 -6.74 -8.12
C GLY A 10 4.92 -5.92 -9.43
N GLY A 11 5.78 -4.91 -9.43
CA GLY A 11 6.14 -4.16 -10.63
C GLY A 11 6.51 -2.70 -10.40
N ALA A 12 6.56 -1.96 -11.49
CA ALA A 12 6.76 -0.51 -11.49
C ALA A 12 5.50 0.21 -11.97
N GLY A 13 5.28 1.43 -11.46
CA GLY A 13 4.18 2.30 -11.87
C GLY A 13 2.85 2.00 -11.18
N GLY A 14 1.93 2.97 -11.23
CA GLY A 14 0.62 2.87 -10.61
C GLY A 14 0.69 2.49 -9.12
N ASP A 15 -0.15 1.54 -8.74
CA ASP A 15 -0.31 0.95 -7.41
C ASP A 15 0.62 -0.26 -7.14
N LYS A 16 1.51 -0.58 -8.08
CA LYS A 16 2.45 -1.70 -7.96
C LYS A 16 3.64 -1.37 -7.07
N LEU A 17 4.27 -2.40 -6.50
CA LEU A 17 5.42 -2.29 -5.62
C LEU A 17 6.61 -3.10 -6.14
N ARG A 18 7.82 -2.63 -5.86
CA ARG A 18 9.10 -3.27 -6.16
C ARG A 18 10.01 -3.16 -4.94
N SER A 19 10.29 -4.28 -4.30
CA SER A 19 11.15 -4.37 -3.10
C SER A 19 10.80 -3.34 -2.01
N PRO A 20 9.54 -3.28 -1.54
CA PRO A 20 9.15 -2.36 -0.47
C PRO A 20 9.83 -2.73 0.84
N GLN A 21 10.27 -1.74 1.63
CA GLN A 21 11.05 -1.99 2.86
C GLN A 21 10.44 -1.42 4.14
N GLY A 22 9.44 -0.55 4.04
CA GLY A 22 8.83 0.08 5.19
C GLY A 22 7.36 0.36 4.98
N VAL A 23 6.61 0.34 6.08
CA VAL A 23 5.18 0.64 6.08
C VAL A 23 4.81 1.49 7.29
N CYS A 24 3.91 2.45 7.10
CA CYS A 24 3.34 3.27 8.17
C CYS A 24 1.84 3.47 7.89
N TYR A 25 1.01 3.41 8.93
CA TYR A 25 -0.40 3.76 8.84
C TYR A 25 -0.66 5.07 9.59
N VAL A 26 -1.21 6.06 8.90
CA VAL A 26 -1.55 7.35 9.49
C VAL A 26 -2.78 7.92 8.79
N SER A 27 -3.75 8.40 9.60
CA SER A 27 -4.94 9.11 9.13
C SER A 27 -5.71 8.41 7.99
N GLY A 28 -5.97 7.10 8.12
CA GLY A 28 -6.78 6.37 7.13
C GLY A 28 -6.01 5.89 5.89
N ALA A 29 -4.69 6.09 5.84
CA ALA A 29 -3.88 5.69 4.71
C ALA A 29 -2.65 4.89 5.14
N LEU A 30 -2.30 3.92 4.31
CA LEU A 30 -1.06 3.18 4.40
C LEU A 30 -0.03 3.82 3.47
N TYR A 31 1.13 4.13 4.02
CA TYR A 31 2.28 4.64 3.29
C TYR A 31 3.33 3.53 3.22
N VAL A 32 3.80 3.25 2.01
CA VAL A 32 4.80 2.20 1.76
C VAL A 32 6.04 2.83 1.14
N ALA A 33 7.20 2.53 1.71
CA ALA A 33 8.49 2.84 1.11
C ALA A 33 8.78 1.81 0.00
N ASP A 34 8.43 2.17 -1.24
CA ASP A 34 8.58 1.35 -2.45
C ASP A 34 10.01 1.49 -3.01
N THR A 35 10.98 1.00 -2.22
CA THR A 35 12.41 1.29 -2.38
C THR A 35 12.95 0.94 -3.76
N GLY A 36 12.55 -0.18 -4.34
CA GLY A 36 13.02 -0.58 -5.68
C GLY A 36 12.48 0.30 -6.82
N ASN A 37 11.48 1.15 -6.55
CA ASN A 37 10.99 2.18 -7.46
C ASN A 37 11.35 3.61 -6.99
N ASN A 38 12.17 3.76 -5.93
CA ASN A 38 12.62 5.04 -5.40
C ASN A 38 11.48 6.03 -5.07
N ARG A 39 10.38 5.56 -4.46
CA ARG A 39 9.20 6.38 -4.15
C ARG A 39 8.50 5.97 -2.86
N ILE A 40 7.62 6.85 -2.38
CA ILE A 40 6.60 6.51 -1.36
C ILE A 40 5.25 6.33 -2.07
N VAL A 41 4.56 5.23 -1.80
CA VAL A 41 3.21 4.95 -2.32
C VAL A 41 2.19 5.09 -1.19
N LYS A 42 1.05 5.74 -1.46
CA LYS A 42 -0.06 5.90 -0.52
C LYS A 42 -1.24 5.07 -0.97
N PHE A 43 -1.71 4.17 -0.12
CA PHE A 43 -2.98 3.45 -0.27
C PHE A 43 -4.00 4.03 0.70
N VAL A 44 -5.09 4.58 0.20
CA VAL A 44 -6.21 4.99 1.05
C VAL A 44 -6.99 3.72 1.38
N ILE A 45 -7.06 3.40 2.67
CA ILE A 45 -7.84 2.27 3.16
C ILE A 45 -9.18 2.84 3.58
N TYR A 46 -10.18 2.71 2.72
CA TYR A 46 -11.55 2.83 3.19
C TYR A 46 -11.84 1.55 3.96
N SER A 47 -12.25 1.67 5.23
CA SER A 47 -13.00 0.59 5.84
C SER A 47 -14.23 0.41 4.98
N ASP A 48 -14.36 -0.75 4.32
CA ASP A 48 -15.61 -1.09 3.64
C ASP A 48 -16.73 -0.87 4.67
N ILE A 49 -17.60 0.10 4.39
CA ILE A 49 -18.90 0.18 5.03
C ILE A 49 -19.61 -1.08 4.53
N GLN A 50 -19.53 -2.14 5.33
CA GLN A 50 -20.48 -3.24 5.27
C GLN A 50 -21.80 -2.73 5.86
#